data_AF-A0A532ELZ9-F1
#
_entry.id   AF-A0A532ELZ9-F1
#
_cell.length_a   1.000
_cell.length_b   1.000
_cell.length_c   1.000
_cell.angle_alpha   90.00
_cell.angle_beta   90.00
_cell.angle_gamma   90.00
#
_symmetry.space_group_name_H-M   'P 1'
#
loop_
_entity.id
_entity.type
_entity.pdbx_description
1 polymer ?
#
loop_
_entity_poly.entity_id
_entity_poly.type
_entity_poly.pdbx_seq_one_letter_code
_entity_poly.pdbx_strand_id
1 'polypeptide(L)'
;MGGHLGTWSIATLLTAIGWWLVGRKQPSVAMAWSVIVGGYALALIEGTIMNTVVHSSREAIKWHFFLGGIILGLGVFLLALAKPKLGESTPFPFLAQFTLGVYVSHILVMYTLNPIIWRLHVPLRGALVGIVVYALSILLTVVLARVPVVRYLVVKPAQKYQLKD
;
A
#
# COMPACT_ATOMS: atom_id res chain seq x y z
N MET A 1 4.10 -25.29 5.56
CA MET A 1 2.95 -24.62 6.22
C MET A 1 3.49 -23.85 7.42
N GLY A 2 3.64 -22.53 7.35
CA GLY A 2 4.27 -21.74 8.42
C GLY A 2 4.35 -20.22 8.18
N GLY A 3 4.10 -19.76 6.95
CA GLY A 3 4.22 -18.34 6.60
C GLY A 3 3.08 -17.42 7.06
N HIS A 4 1.90 -17.96 7.38
CA HIS A 4 0.75 -17.12 7.70
C HIS A 4 0.89 -16.42 9.07
N LEU A 5 1.34 -17.13 10.11
CA LEU A 5 1.44 -16.62 11.48
C LEU A 5 2.28 -15.33 11.56
N GLY A 6 3.40 -15.25 10.84
CA GLY A 6 4.23 -14.05 10.79
C GLY A 6 3.50 -12.84 10.20
N THR A 7 2.74 -13.02 9.12
CA THR A 7 1.98 -11.95 8.47
C THR A 7 0.84 -11.44 9.36
N TRP A 8 0.11 -12.34 10.03
CA TRP A 8 -0.97 -11.97 10.96
C TRP A 8 -0.45 -11.24 12.19
N SER A 9 0.72 -11.63 12.72
CA SER A 9 1.35 -10.96 13.87
C SER A 9 1.71 -9.51 13.58
N ILE A 10 2.25 -9.22 12.38
CA ILE A 10 2.56 -7.85 11.96
C ILE A 10 1.28 -7.02 11.81
N ALA A 11 0.23 -7.58 11.17
CA ALA A 11 -1.05 -6.90 11.02
C ALA A 11 -1.71 -6.58 12.37
N THR A 12 -1.65 -7.51 13.32
CA THR A 12 -2.17 -7.35 14.68
C THR A 12 -1.43 -6.23 15.43
N LEU A 13 -0.09 -6.22 15.35
CA LEU A 13 0.73 -5.16 15.95
C LEU A 13 0.41 -3.78 15.37
N LEU A 14 0.33 -3.66 14.04
CA LEU A 14 -0.01 -2.40 13.39
C LEU A 14 -1.41 -1.91 13.77
N THR A 15 -2.37 -2.83 13.87
CA THR A 15 -3.73 -2.53 14.33
C THR A 15 -3.74 -2.04 15.78
N ALA A 16 -2.98 -2.69 16.66
CA ALA A 16 -2.85 -2.29 18.06
C ALA A 16 -2.16 -0.92 18.21
N ILE A 17 -1.14 -0.63 17.40
CA ILE A 17 -0.50 0.69 17.35
C ILE A 17 -1.50 1.75 16.88
N GLY A 18 -2.26 1.47 15.82
CA GLY A 18 -3.30 2.36 15.32
C GLY A 18 -4.35 2.66 16.40
N TRP A 19 -4.83 1.63 17.09
CA TRP A 19 -5.76 1.75 18.22
C TRP A 19 -5.18 2.58 19.37
N TRP A 20 -3.92 2.34 19.75
CA TRP A 20 -3.26 3.06 20.83
C TRP A 20 -3.04 4.55 20.53
N LEU A 21 -2.91 4.89 19.25
CA LEU A 21 -2.82 6.28 18.79
C LEU A 21 -4.18 6.99 18.76
N VAL A 22 -5.31 6.27 18.83
CA VAL A 22 -6.64 6.88 18.91
C VAL A 22 -6.74 7.71 20.19
N GLY A 23 -7.08 8.99 20.04
CA GLY A 23 -7.26 9.92 21.16
C GLY A 23 -5.96 10.54 21.70
N ARG A 24 -4.79 10.22 21.14
CA ARG A 24 -3.53 10.90 21.47
C ARG A 24 -3.32 12.14 20.60
N LYS A 25 -2.43 13.03 21.03
CA LYS A 25 -1.98 14.16 20.20
C LYS A 25 -1.41 13.62 18.90
N GLN A 26 -1.72 14.30 17.78
CA GLN A 26 -1.19 13.93 16.47
C GLN A 26 0.34 13.89 16.50
N PRO A 27 0.96 12.89 15.85
CA PRO A 27 2.41 12.80 15.77
C PRO A 27 2.99 14.02 15.07
N SER A 28 4.22 14.41 15.44
CA SER A 28 4.89 15.52 14.75
C SER A 28 5.39 15.06 13.38
N VAL A 29 5.40 16.00 12.42
CA VAL A 29 5.92 15.74 11.07
C VAL A 29 7.39 15.33 11.12
N ALA A 30 8.18 15.95 12.01
CA ALA A 30 9.58 15.61 12.19
C ALA A 30 9.76 14.15 12.65
N MET A 31 8.97 13.71 13.64
CA MET A 31 8.97 12.32 14.09
C MET A 31 8.65 11.37 12.93
N ALA A 32 7.60 11.65 12.16
CA ALA A 32 7.22 10.82 11.02
C ALA A 32 8.38 10.69 9.99
N TRP A 33 9.01 11.81 9.64
CA TRP A 33 10.18 11.80 8.75
C TRP A 33 11.37 11.04 9.32
N SER A 34 11.67 11.17 10.61
CA SER A 34 12.73 10.40 11.25
C SER A 34 12.46 8.89 11.16
N VAL A 35 11.21 8.46 11.37
CA VAL A 35 10.82 7.04 11.23
C VAL A 35 10.92 6.57 9.77
N ILE A 36 10.50 7.39 8.80
CA ILE A 36 10.62 7.09 7.37
C ILE A 36 12.09 6.88 6.99
N VAL A 37 12.96 7.86 7.30
CA VAL A 37 14.38 7.82 6.94
C VAL A 37 15.07 6.66 7.66
N GLY A 38 14.79 6.46 8.95
CA GLY A 38 15.33 5.35 9.72
C GLY A 38 14.92 3.98 9.18
N GLY A 39 13.63 3.81 8.86
CA GLY A 39 13.12 2.57 8.26
C GLY A 39 13.73 2.29 6.88
N TYR A 40 13.86 3.32 6.04
CA TYR A 40 14.52 3.19 4.74
C TYR A 40 15.99 2.77 4.86
N ALA A 41 16.74 3.45 5.73
CA ALA A 41 18.14 3.12 5.98
C ALA A 41 18.29 1.68 6.50
N LEU A 42 17.44 1.26 7.43
CA LEU A 42 17.43 -0.09 7.97
C LEU A 42 17.12 -1.13 6.87
N ALA A 43 16.17 -0.86 5.98
CA ALA A 43 15.83 -1.76 4.88
C ALA A 43 17.01 -1.94 3.91
N LEU A 44 17.77 -0.86 3.64
CA LEU A 44 18.99 -0.94 2.82
C LEU A 44 20.09 -1.73 3.51
N ILE A 45 20.27 -1.55 4.82
CA ILE A 45 21.24 -2.31 5.61
C ILE A 45 20.88 -3.79 5.62
N GLU A 46 19.62 -4.14 5.90
CA GLU A 46 19.11 -5.51 5.84
C GLU A 46 19.35 -6.14 4.47
N GLY A 47 18.97 -5.44 3.39
CA GLY A 47 19.20 -5.91 2.01
C GLY A 47 20.68 -6.12 1.70
N THR A 48 21.54 -5.23 2.21
CA THR A 48 22.99 -5.36 2.05
C THR A 48 23.51 -6.58 2.80
N ILE A 49 23.15 -6.76 4.07
CA ILE A 49 23.56 -7.92 4.89
C ILE A 49 23.10 -9.23 4.24
N MET A 50 21.86 -9.28 3.77
CA MET A 50 21.34 -10.47 3.09
C MET A 50 22.15 -10.81 1.84
N ASN A 51 22.55 -9.80 1.07
CA ASN A 51 23.32 -9.98 -0.15
C ASN A 51 24.79 -10.32 0.11
N THR A 52 25.45 -9.66 1.06
CA THR A 52 26.91 -9.75 1.25
C THR A 52 27.36 -10.71 2.33
N VAL A 53 26.57 -10.88 3.39
CA VAL A 53 26.91 -11.74 4.54
C VAL A 53 26.23 -13.10 4.38
N VAL A 54 24.91 -13.07 4.17
CA VAL A 54 24.10 -14.29 4.09
C VAL A 54 24.17 -14.93 2.70
N HIS A 55 24.71 -14.23 1.70
CA HIS A 55 24.77 -14.69 0.31
C HIS A 55 23.41 -15.19 -0.21
N SER A 56 22.34 -14.52 0.22
CA SER A 56 20.98 -14.89 -0.13
C SER A 56 20.76 -14.74 -1.63
N SER A 57 20.07 -15.70 -2.24
CA SER A 57 19.67 -15.57 -3.64
C SER A 57 18.78 -14.35 -3.84
N ARG A 58 18.80 -13.75 -5.04
CA ARG A 58 17.89 -12.63 -5.37
C ARG A 58 16.41 -12.99 -5.15
N GLU A 59 16.07 -14.25 -5.33
CA GLU A 59 14.71 -14.74 -5.09
C GLU A 59 14.37 -14.79 -3.60
N ALA A 60 15.30 -15.22 -2.73
CA ALA A 60 15.13 -15.19 -1.29
C ALA A 60 15.01 -13.75 -0.75
N ILE A 61 15.80 -12.82 -1.27
CA ILE A 61 15.75 -11.39 -0.91
C ILE A 61 14.39 -10.79 -1.33
N LYS A 62 13.89 -11.13 -2.53
CA LYS A 62 12.63 -10.58 -3.05
C LYS A 62 11.41 -10.93 -2.19
N TRP A 63 11.41 -12.11 -1.59
CA TRP A 63 10.30 -12.59 -0.75
C TRP A 63 10.54 -12.37 0.75
N HIS A 64 11.59 -11.63 1.12
CA HIS A 64 11.93 -11.36 2.51
C HIS A 64 11.06 -10.25 3.10
N PHE A 65 10.65 -10.44 4.36
CA PHE A 65 9.94 -9.42 5.13
C PHE A 65 10.96 -8.51 5.82
N PHE A 66 11.30 -7.41 5.15
CA PHE A 66 12.22 -6.41 5.71
C PHE A 66 11.61 -5.69 6.91
N LEU A 67 12.28 -5.73 8.06
CA LEU A 67 11.87 -5.01 9.25
C LEU A 67 11.97 -3.50 9.00
N GLY A 68 13.02 -3.05 8.32
CA GLY A 68 13.12 -1.67 7.83
C GLY A 68 11.95 -1.25 6.94
N GLY A 69 11.42 -2.17 6.12
CA GLY A 69 10.22 -1.92 5.31
C GLY A 69 8.96 -1.71 6.16
N ILE A 70 8.82 -2.46 7.25
CA ILE A 70 7.72 -2.30 8.22
C ILE A 70 7.81 -0.93 8.91
N ILE A 71 9.01 -0.55 9.38
CA ILE A 71 9.26 0.75 10.02
C ILE A 71 9.01 1.91 9.04
N LEU A 72 9.46 1.77 7.79
CA LEU A 72 9.19 2.73 6.73
C LEU A 72 7.67 2.94 6.54
N GLY A 73 6.91 1.85 6.44
CA GLY A 73 5.45 1.90 6.33
C GLY A 73 4.78 2.59 7.53
N LEU A 74 5.26 2.32 8.74
CA LEU A 74 4.80 2.99 9.95
C LEU A 74 5.09 4.50 9.91
N GLY A 75 6.27 4.91 9.43
CA GLY A 75 6.61 6.32 9.27
C GLY A 75 5.68 7.05 8.29
N VAL A 76 5.35 6.42 7.16
CA VAL A 76 4.38 6.96 6.20
C VAL A 76 2.99 7.10 6.82
N PHE A 77 2.56 6.11 7.62
CA PHE A 77 1.31 6.18 8.36
C PHE A 77 1.29 7.33 9.38
N LEU A 78 2.37 7.51 10.14
CA LEU A 78 2.52 8.64 11.06
C LEU A 78 2.49 9.99 10.32
N LEU A 79 3.06 10.07 9.12
CA LEU A 79 3.02 11.28 8.30
C LEU A 79 1.59 11.62 7.87
N ALA A 80 0.81 10.61 7.47
CA ALA A 80 -0.60 10.79 7.14
C ALA A 80 -1.41 11.28 8.36
N LEU A 81 -1.12 10.78 9.56
CA LEU A 81 -1.75 11.26 10.80
C LEU A 81 -1.31 12.68 11.19
N ALA A 82 -0.04 13.04 10.95
CA ALA A 82 0.51 14.36 11.24
C ALA A 82 -0.02 15.45 10.29
N LYS A 83 -0.44 15.06 9.08
CA LYS A 83 -0.99 15.94 8.06
C LYS A 83 -2.29 15.33 7.50
N PRO A 84 -3.41 15.42 8.24
CA PRO A 84 -4.67 14.79 7.84
C PRO A 84 -5.24 15.35 6.53
N LYS A 85 -4.89 16.60 6.18
CA LYS A 85 -5.30 17.27 4.93
C LYS A 85 -4.37 16.99 3.75
N LEU A 86 -3.39 16.09 3.92
CA LEU A 86 -2.40 15.80 2.89
C LEU A 86 -3.07 15.09 1.72
N GLY A 87 -3.09 15.73 0.55
CA GLY A 87 -3.75 15.21 -0.64
C GLY A 87 -5.21 15.63 -0.82
N GLU A 88 -5.79 16.46 0.05
CA GLU A 88 -7.18 16.95 -0.16
C GLU A 88 -7.34 17.76 -1.45
N SER A 89 -6.30 18.49 -1.86
CA SER A 89 -6.26 19.27 -3.11
C SER A 89 -5.71 18.51 -4.33
N THR A 90 -5.46 17.21 -4.19
CA THR A 90 -4.94 16.35 -5.28
C THR A 90 -6.06 15.43 -5.79
N PRO A 91 -5.87 14.66 -6.88
CA PRO A 91 -6.87 13.68 -7.30
C PRO A 91 -7.00 12.48 -6.35
N PHE A 92 -6.21 12.39 -5.27
CA PHE A 92 -6.19 11.23 -4.37
C PHE A 92 -7.54 10.93 -3.69
N PRO A 93 -8.35 11.91 -3.23
CA PRO A 93 -9.66 11.62 -2.63
C PRO A 93 -10.62 10.99 -3.64
N PHE A 94 -10.56 11.39 -4.91
CA PHE A 94 -11.32 10.77 -5.98
C PHE A 94 -10.83 9.34 -6.27
N LEU A 95 -9.51 9.15 -6.39
CA LEU A 95 -8.91 7.83 -6.62
C LEU A 95 -9.17 6.85 -5.47
N ALA A 96 -9.23 7.34 -4.23
CA ALA A 96 -9.48 6.53 -3.03
C ALA A 96 -10.85 5.86 -3.04
N GLN A 97 -11.85 6.44 -3.72
CA GLN A 97 -13.18 5.85 -3.87
C GLN A 97 -13.14 4.51 -4.63
N PHE A 98 -12.15 4.34 -5.51
CA PHE A 98 -11.97 3.13 -6.30
C PHE A 98 -11.10 2.07 -5.62
N THR A 99 -10.60 2.31 -4.40
CA THR A 99 -9.64 1.40 -3.74
C THR A 99 -10.13 -0.04 -3.68
N LEU A 100 -11.40 -0.26 -3.29
CA LEU A 100 -11.97 -1.61 -3.23
C LEU A 100 -12.12 -2.21 -4.64
N GLY A 101 -12.59 -1.43 -5.61
CA GLY A 101 -12.74 -1.88 -6.99
C GLY A 101 -11.39 -2.28 -7.60
N VAL A 102 -10.37 -1.44 -7.42
CA VAL A 102 -8.98 -1.70 -7.82
C VAL A 102 -8.43 -2.94 -7.11
N TYR A 103 -8.68 -3.08 -5.80
CA TYR A 103 -8.25 -4.24 -5.04
C TYR A 103 -8.84 -5.55 -5.59
N VAL A 104 -10.08 -5.56 -6.07
CA VAL A 104 -10.65 -6.76 -6.68
C VAL A 104 -10.19 -6.92 -8.14
N SER A 105 -10.20 -5.84 -8.91
CA SER A 105 -9.97 -5.88 -10.35
C SER A 105 -8.51 -6.08 -10.75
N HIS A 106 -7.56 -5.67 -9.90
CA HIS A 106 -6.14 -5.75 -10.26
C HIS A 106 -5.66 -7.19 -10.47
N ILE A 107 -6.29 -8.17 -9.81
CA ILE A 107 -6.00 -9.59 -10.02
C ILE A 107 -6.32 -9.97 -11.47
N LEU A 108 -7.51 -9.58 -11.95
CA LEU A 108 -7.96 -9.86 -13.32
C LEU A 108 -7.09 -9.14 -14.35
N VAL A 109 -6.75 -7.88 -14.09
CA VAL A 109 -5.83 -7.10 -14.95
C VAL A 109 -4.45 -7.75 -15.00
N MET A 110 -3.90 -8.16 -13.86
CA MET A 110 -2.61 -8.85 -13.78
C MET A 110 -2.59 -10.15 -14.57
N TYR A 111 -3.61 -11.00 -14.41
CA TYR A 111 -3.70 -12.26 -15.17
C TYR A 111 -3.79 -12.01 -16.67
N THR A 112 -4.57 -11.01 -17.09
CA THR A 112 -4.74 -10.65 -18.50
C THR A 112 -3.44 -10.13 -19.11
N LEU A 113 -2.71 -9.29 -18.38
CA LEU A 113 -1.45 -8.70 -18.85
C LEU A 113 -0.24 -9.62 -18.68
N ASN A 114 -0.36 -10.72 -17.93
CA ASN A 114 0.75 -11.61 -17.61
C ASN A 114 1.59 -11.99 -18.85
N PRO A 115 1.02 -12.43 -19.99
CA PRO A 115 1.81 -12.81 -21.17
C PRO A 115 2.65 -11.66 -21.74
N ILE A 116 2.15 -10.43 -21.65
CA ILE A 116 2.83 -9.21 -22.12
C ILE A 116 3.92 -8.82 -21.10
N ILE A 117 3.57 -8.84 -19.81
CA ILE A 117 4.47 -8.53 -18.70
C ILE A 117 5.69 -9.45 -18.74
N TRP A 118 5.54 -10.76 -19.00
CA TRP A 118 6.64 -11.72 -19.10
C TRP A 118 7.62 -11.44 -20.24
N ARG A 119 7.18 -10.79 -21.31
CA ARG A 119 8.04 -10.46 -22.46
C ARG A 119 8.75 -9.11 -22.30
N LEU A 120 8.28 -8.24 -21.41
CA LEU A 120 8.91 -6.93 -21.15
C LEU A 120 10.23 -7.08 -20.38
N HIS A 121 11.33 -6.65 -20.99
CA HIS A 121 12.66 -6.58 -20.37
C HIS A 121 13.15 -5.13 -20.33
N VAL A 122 12.55 -4.32 -19.46
CA VAL A 122 12.91 -2.90 -19.27
C VAL A 122 13.39 -2.65 -17.84
N PRO A 123 14.30 -1.68 -17.62
CA PRO A 123 14.60 -1.19 -16.28
C PRO A 123 13.31 -0.67 -15.63
N LEU A 124 13.21 -0.79 -14.31
CA LEU A 124 12.02 -0.39 -13.53
C LEU A 124 10.70 -1.09 -13.95
N ARG A 125 10.77 -2.25 -14.61
CA ARG A 125 9.60 -3.08 -14.97
C ARG A 125 8.58 -3.18 -13.83
N GLY A 126 9.03 -3.43 -12.60
CA GLY A 126 8.13 -3.52 -11.44
C GLY A 126 7.29 -2.26 -11.21
N ALA A 127 7.92 -1.08 -11.27
CA ALA A 127 7.23 0.19 -11.10
C ALA A 127 6.27 0.49 -12.27
N LEU A 128 6.74 0.29 -13.51
CA LEU A 128 5.92 0.50 -14.71
C LEU A 128 4.70 -0.43 -14.73
N VAL A 129 4.90 -1.73 -14.44
CA VAL A 129 3.82 -2.70 -14.36
C VAL A 129 2.82 -2.31 -13.28
N GLY A 130 3.29 -1.89 -12.09
CA GLY A 130 2.42 -1.40 -11.03
C GLY A 130 1.54 -0.22 -11.46
N ILE A 131 2.14 0.79 -12.12
CA ILE A 131 1.42 1.97 -12.63
C ILE A 131 0.38 1.57 -13.67
N VAL A 132 0.75 0.74 -14.65
CA VAL A 132 -0.14 0.31 -15.74
C VAL A 132 -1.30 -0.53 -15.19
N VAL A 133 -1.00 -1.49 -14.32
CA VAL A 133 -2.02 -2.35 -13.69
C VAL A 133 -2.98 -1.51 -12.86
N TYR A 134 -2.48 -0.55 -12.10
CA TYR A 134 -3.31 0.37 -11.32
C TYR A 134 -4.22 1.22 -12.21
N ALA A 135 -3.68 1.83 -13.27
CA ALA A 135 -4.46 2.65 -14.21
C ALA A 135 -5.56 1.85 -14.91
N LEU A 136 -5.25 0.64 -15.38
CA LEU A 136 -6.23 -0.26 -16.00
C LEU A 136 -7.27 -0.77 -15.00
N SER A 137 -6.87 -0.98 -13.75
CA SER A 137 -7.79 -1.37 -12.67
C SER A 137 -8.78 -0.26 -12.35
N ILE A 138 -8.32 1.00 -12.33
CA ILE A 138 -9.22 2.16 -12.21
C ILE A 138 -10.16 2.21 -13.41
N LEU A 139 -9.64 2.10 -14.63
CA LEU A 139 -10.46 2.14 -15.85
C LEU A 139 -11.54 1.06 -15.81
N LEU A 140 -11.18 -0.17 -15.50
CA LEU A 140 -12.10 -1.29 -15.37
C LEU A 140 -13.13 -1.05 -14.26
N THR A 141 -12.69 -0.55 -13.10
CA THR A 141 -13.59 -0.21 -11.99
C THR A 141 -14.59 0.88 -12.38
N VAL A 142 -14.15 1.92 -13.09
CA VAL A 142 -15.01 3.01 -13.57
C VAL A 142 -16.04 2.50 -14.58
N VAL A 143 -15.62 1.63 -15.51
CA VAL A 143 -16.54 1.00 -16.48
C VAL A 143 -17.56 0.12 -15.76
N LEU A 144 -17.13 -0.70 -14.80
CA LEU A 144 -18.00 -1.55 -14.01
C LEU A 144 -18.98 -0.76 -13.14
N ALA A 145 -18.54 0.37 -12.56
CA ALA A 145 -19.39 1.26 -11.77
C ALA A 145 -20.54 1.89 -12.58
N ARG A 146 -20.44 1.93 -13.92
CA ARG A 146 -21.53 2.37 -14.81
C ARG A 146 -22.58 1.28 -15.09
N VAL A 147 -22.29 0.03 -14.73
CA VAL A 147 -23.25 -1.08 -14.86
C VAL A 147 -24.17 -1.10 -13.63
N PRO A 148 -25.50 -0.98 -13.80
CA PRO A 148 -26.44 -0.75 -12.70
C PRO A 148 -26.44 -1.84 -11.62
N VAL A 149 -26.11 -3.09 -11.97
CA VAL A 149 -26.03 -4.23 -11.03
C VAL A 149 -24.80 -4.17 -10.12
N VAL A 150 -23.69 -3.58 -10.59
CA VAL A 150 -22.40 -3.53 -9.87
C VAL A 150 -22.27 -2.27 -9.00
N ARG A 151 -23.04 -1.22 -9.29
CA ARG A 151 -23.11 0.02 -8.51
C ARG A 151 -23.46 -0.24 -7.03
N TYR A 152 -24.28 -1.24 -6.74
CA TYR A 152 -24.65 -1.66 -5.37
C TYR A 152 -23.52 -2.37 -4.61
N LEU A 153 -22.57 -3.01 -5.31
CA LEU A 153 -21.46 -3.76 -4.71
C LEU A 153 -20.18 -2.91 -4.56
N VAL A 154 -19.98 -1.92 -5.43
CA VAL A 154 -18.73 -1.15 -5.51
C VAL A 154 -18.82 0.21 -4.82
N VAL A 155 -20.00 0.83 -4.76
CA VAL A 155 -20.19 2.14 -4.14
C VAL A 155 -20.82 1.93 -2.77
N LYS A 156 -20.02 1.97 -1.70
CA LYS A 156 -20.59 2.27 -0.38
C LYS A 156 -21.29 3.62 -0.51
N PRO A 157 -22.57 3.78 -0.14
CA PRO A 157 -23.13 5.10 0.04
C PRO A 157 -22.23 5.79 1.06
N ALA A 158 -21.60 6.90 0.65
CA ALA A 158 -20.89 7.78 1.55
C ALA A 158 -21.92 8.22 2.58
N GLN A 159 -21.96 7.54 3.71
CA GLN A 159 -22.84 7.85 4.81
C GLN A 159 -22.47 9.26 5.23
N LYS A 160 -23.40 10.19 4.96
CA LYS A 160 -23.39 11.57 5.41
C LYS A 160 -22.93 11.61 6.87
N TYR A 161 -21.66 11.92 7.11
CA TYR A 161 -21.27 12.55 8.36
C TYR A 161 -21.72 14.01 8.25
N GLN A 162 -23.04 14.21 8.43
CA GLN A 162 -23.52 15.49 8.91
C GLN A 162 -23.03 15.59 10.36
N LEU A 163 -21.91 16.27 10.54
CA LEU A 163 -21.64 16.93 11.81
C LEU A 163 -22.78 17.95 11.96
N LYS A 164 -23.70 17.64 12.88
CA LYS A 164 -24.57 18.66 13.46
C LYS A 164 -23.66 19.66 14.18
N ASP A 165 -23.97 20.93 13.95
CA ASP A 165 -23.38 22.10 14.59
C ASP A 165 -23.33 21.99 16.12
#